data_AF-A0AAD9UBS5-F1
#
_entry.id   AF-A0AAD9UBS5-F1
#
_cell.length_a   1.000
_cell.length_b   1.000
_cell.length_c   1.000
_cell.angle_alpha   90.00
_cell.angle_beta   90.00
_cell.angle_gamma   90.00
#
_symmetry.space_group_name_H-M   'P 1'
#
loop_
_entity.id
_entity.type
_entity.pdbx_description
1 polymer ?
#
loop_
_entity_poly.entity_id
_entity_poly.type
_entity_poly.pdbx_seq_one_letter_code
_entity_poly.pdbx_strand_id
1 'polypeptide(L)' 'MAINGGIIKFKNRKSSCGIKAAVNISESQNNPKKLYFFNKRGKYNFYRFWDPNSEEFNQTEFL' A
#
# COMPACT_ATOMS: atom_id res chain seq x y z
N MET A 1 -18.03 -17.31 -6.42
CA MET A 1 -17.23 -16.37 -5.61
C MET A 1 -16.88 -15.21 -6.53
N ALA A 2 -17.56 -14.07 -6.40
CA ALA A 2 -17.34 -12.93 -7.28
C ALA A 2 -16.11 -12.17 -6.78
N ILE A 3 -15.06 -12.11 -7.60
CA ILE A 3 -13.99 -11.13 -7.40
C ILE A 3 -14.56 -9.82 -7.95
N ASN A 4 -14.93 -8.88 -7.07
CA ASN A 4 -15.23 -7.50 -7.47
C ASN A 4 -13.93 -6.90 -8.02
N GLY A 5 -13.69 -7.07 -9.33
CA GLY A 5 -12.38 -6.86 -9.95
C GLY A 5 -12.01 -5.38 -10.17
N GLY A 6 -12.00 -4.54 -9.15
CA GLY A 6 -11.56 -3.14 -9.33
C GLY A 6 -10.07 -3.05 -9.70
N ILE A 7 -9.70 -2.15 -10.61
CA ILE A 7 -8.30 -1.82 -10.88
C ILE A 7 -7.81 -0.86 -9.79
N ILE A 8 -6.84 -1.31 -8.99
CA ILE A 8 -6.14 -0.45 -8.04
C ILE A 8 -4.94 0.19 -8.75
N LYS A 9 -4.91 1.53 -8.80
CA LYS A 9 -3.71 2.27 -9.18
C LYS A 9 -2.84 2.41 -7.95
N PHE A 10 -1.78 1.61 -7.87
CA PHE A 10 -0.89 1.62 -6.72
C PHE A 10 0.23 2.65 -6.87
N LYS A 11 0.30 3.65 -5.99
CA LYS A 11 1.39 4.63 -5.99
C LYS A 11 2.41 4.31 -4.91
N ASN A 12 3.62 3.92 -5.32
CA ASN A 12 4.69 3.66 -4.37
C ASN A 12 5.09 4.96 -3.63
N ARG A 13 5.20 4.89 -2.30
CA ARG A 13 5.53 6.02 -1.43
C ARG A 13 7.06 6.14 -1.29
N LYS A 14 7.54 7.38 -1.25
CA LYS A 14 8.92 7.68 -0.86
C LYS A 14 8.97 7.89 0.65
N SER A 15 9.98 7.34 1.31
CA SER A 15 10.28 7.65 2.71
C SER A 15 10.89 9.06 2.82
N SER A 16 11.05 9.54 4.05
CA SER A 16 11.70 10.84 4.34
C SER A 16 13.14 10.93 3.84
N CYS A 17 13.82 9.81 3.59
CA CYS A 17 15.14 9.78 2.97
C CYS A 17 15.12 9.77 1.43
N GLY A 18 13.94 9.97 0.81
CA GLY A 18 13.77 10.11 -0.64
C GLY A 18 13.73 8.78 -1.42
N ILE A 19 13.92 7.65 -0.73
CA ILE A 19 13.96 6.32 -1.34
C ILE A 19 12.54 5.75 -1.42
N LYS A 20 12.25 5.02 -2.50
CA LYS A 20 11.00 4.28 -2.62
C LYS A 20 10.90 3.22 -1.50
N ALA A 21 9.75 3.16 -0.85
CA ALA A 21 9.49 2.11 0.13
C ALA A 21 9.24 0.77 -0.57
N ALA A 22 9.57 -0.31 0.12
CA ALA A 22 9.09 -1.65 -0.26
C ALA A 22 7.61 -1.75 0.10
N VAL A 23 6.88 -2.54 -0.69
CA VAL A 23 5.46 -2.86 -0.44
C VAL A 23 5.41 -4.28 0.07
N ASN A 24 4.76 -4.49 1.20
CA ASN A 24 4.67 -5.78 1.86
C ASN A 24 3.22 -6.06 2.27
N ILE A 25 2.92 -7.34 2.51
CA ILE A 25 1.63 -7.79 3.03
C ILE A 25 1.82 -8.12 4.51
N SER A 26 0.94 -7.61 5.36
CA SER A 26 1.01 -7.78 6.82
C SER A 26 0.59 -9.18 7.24
N GLU A 27 1.39 -9.80 8.11
CA GLU A 27 1.08 -11.08 8.77
C GLU A 27 0.58 -10.88 10.21
N SER A 28 0.40 -9.63 10.66
CA SER A 28 -0.04 -9.33 12.02
C SER A 28 -1.46 -9.87 12.28
N GLN A 29 -1.74 -10.27 13.51
CA GLN A 29 -3.09 -10.69 13.94
C GLN A 29 -4.12 -9.56 13.81
N ASN A 30 -3.73 -8.31 14.07
CA ASN A 30 -4.66 -7.16 14.08
C ASN A 30 -5.03 -6.67 12.67
N ASN A 31 -4.13 -6.82 11.70
CA ASN A 31 -4.35 -6.38 10.31
C ASN A 31 -3.74 -7.41 9.34
N PRO A 32 -4.26 -8.65 9.30
CA PRO A 32 -3.71 -9.68 8.43
C PRO A 32 -4.03 -9.33 6.97
N LYS A 33 -3.11 -9.66 6.07
CA LYS A 33 -3.20 -9.44 4.62
C LYS A 33 -3.28 -7.97 4.16
N LYS A 34 -3.16 -7.01 5.09
CA LYS A 34 -3.16 -5.57 4.76
C LYS A 34 -1.82 -5.17 4.13
N LEU A 35 -1.87 -4.43 3.03
CA LEU A 35 -0.66 -3.87 2.40
C LEU A 35 -0.05 -2.77 3.27
N TYR A 36 1.27 -2.68 3.30
CA TYR A 36 2.00 -1.61 3.97
C TYR A 36 3.30 -1.26 3.25
N PHE A 37 3.73 -0.01 3.44
CA PHE A 37 5.01 0.50 2.99
C PHE A 37 6.05 0.37 4.10
N PHE A 38 7.25 -0.09 3.73
CA PHE A 38 8.37 -0.21 4.65
C PHE A 38 9.69 0.25 4.03
N ASN A 39 10.46 1.01 4.79
CA ASN A 39 11.86 1.30 4.47
C ASN A 39 12.66 1.39 5.77
N LYS A 40 13.79 0.68 5.83
CA LYS A 40 14.76 0.74 6.93
C LYS A 40 16.13 1.01 6.35
N ARG A 41 16.65 2.22 6.56
CA ARG A 41 18.01 2.60 6.16
C ARG A 41 18.67 3.44 7.25
N GLY A 42 19.61 2.82 7.98
CA GLY A 42 20.28 3.45 9.12
C GLY A 42 19.28 3.91 10.19
N LYS A 43 19.27 5.21 10.49
CA LYS A 43 18.32 5.83 11.43
C LYS A 43 16.93 6.11 10.86
N TYR A 44 16.75 5.99 9.54
CA TYR A 44 15.46 6.26 8.89
C TYR A 44 14.62 4.98 8.88
N ASN A 45 13.54 5.02 9.64
CA ASN A 45 12.50 4.00 9.65
C ASN A 45 11.22 4.61 9.10
N PHE A 46 10.67 4.01 8.07
CA PHE A 46 9.36 4.38 7.52
C PHE A 46 8.46 3.16 7.55
N TYR A 47 7.29 3.33 8.16
CA TYR A 47 6.23 2.35 8.20
C TYR A 47 4.89 3.06 8.04
N ARG A 48 4.08 2.60 7.09
CA ARG A 48 2.71 3.11 6.92
C ARG A 48 1.86 2.06 6.24
N PHE A 49 0.71 1.74 6.81
CA PHE A 49 -0.27 0.92 6.08
C PHE A 49 -0.70 1.62 4.80
N TRP A 50 -0.94 0.83 3.76
CA TRP A 50 -1.57 1.34 2.55
C TRP A 50 -3.00 1.71 2.89
N ASP A 51 -3.32 2.96 2.60
CA ASP A 51 -4.62 3.57 2.80
C ASP A 51 -4.89 4.38 1.52
N PRO A 52 -5.56 3.78 0.53
CA PRO A 52 -5.73 4.40 -0.78
C PRO A 52 -6.57 5.66 -0.66
N ASN A 53 -6.16 6.71 -1.37
CA ASN A 53 -7.02 7.86 -1.58
C ASN A 53 -7.95 7.61 -2.79
N SER A 54 -8.84 8.57 -3.05
CA SER A 54 -9.79 8.53 -4.15
C SER A 54 -9.14 8.44 -5.55
N GLU A 55 -7.87 8.83 -5.71
CA GLU A 55 -7.14 8.71 -6.98
C GLU A 55 -6.48 7.33 -7.18
N GLU A 56 -6.13 6.66 -6.09
CA GLU A 56 -5.53 5.31 -6.11
C GLU A 56 -6.61 4.21 -6.29
N PHE A 57 -7.87 4.54 -6.00
CA PHE A 57 -9.01 3.68 -6.24
C PHE A 57 -9.72 4.08 -7.55
N ASN A 58 -9.43 3.36 -8.63
CA ASN A 58 -10.20 3.55 -9.86
C ASN A 58 -11.54 2.82 -9.66
N GLN A 59 -12.58 3.56 -9.29
CA GLN A 59 -13.98 3.10 -9.37
C GLN A 59 -14.45 3.04 -10.82
N THR A 60 -13.64 2.48 -11.72
CA THR A 60 -14.12 2.18 -13.06
C THR A 60 -15.10 1.03 -12.89
N GLU A 61 -16.37 1.40 -12.72
CA GLU A 61 -17.51 0.52 -12.82
C GLU A 61 -17.31 -0.35 -14.08
N PHE A 62 -17.39 -1.65 -13.89
CA PHE A 62 -17.59 -2.55 -15.01
C PHE A 62 -18.93 -2.16 -15.64
N LEU A 63 -18.88 -1.52 -16.81
CA LEU A 63 -20.00 -1.51 -17.75
C LEU A 63 -20.26 -2.94 -18.23
#